data_AF-A0A971I8A7-F1
#
_entry.id   AF-A0A971I8A7-F1
#
_cell.length_a   1.000
_cell.length_b   1.000
_cell.length_c   1.000
_cell.angle_alpha   90.00
_cell.angle_beta   90.00
_cell.angle_gamma   90.00
#
_symmetry.space_group_name_H-M   'P 1'
#
loop_
_entity.id
_entity.type
_entity.pdbx_description
1 polymer ?
#
loop_
_entity_poly.entity_id
_entity_poly.type
_entity_poly.pdbx_seq_one_letter_code
_entity_poly.pdbx_strand_id
1 'polypeptide(L)'
;MKEHISPQDLNKLTPAQKEMLRSLWKPAVNDRAVASICINAETDEYKDIEFVVGQILINDTGYYPRFVLRRLRLMDYQTDEEDIAPEADVDTDAPAGLPAEDDDRYEDQDEDDEAFDALYIEPDEFYNLEDCLPLLSVGQMMDFIRKSRFGQRGYKLIVPPEENKLFEQKLFRLEDSDGEGYENEELCDLLWEVFKTYVLGVL
;
A
#
# COMPACT_ATOMS: atom_id res chain seq x y z
N MET A 1 11.40 -17.18 9.45
CA MET A 1 10.07 -16.98 10.05
C MET A 1 9.43 -15.81 9.32
N LYS A 2 8.16 -15.90 8.97
CA LYS A 2 7.41 -14.79 8.37
C LYS A 2 7.38 -13.60 9.35
N GLU A 3 7.76 -12.41 8.89
CA GLU A 3 7.81 -11.20 9.74
C GLU A 3 6.61 -10.27 9.52
N HIS A 4 5.96 -10.38 8.37
CA HIS A 4 4.84 -9.55 7.93
C HIS A 4 3.77 -10.43 7.29
N ILE A 5 2.50 -10.01 7.37
CA ILE A 5 1.43 -10.65 6.59
C ILE A 5 1.66 -10.45 5.09
N SER A 6 1.16 -11.38 4.28
CA SER A 6 1.31 -11.34 2.82
C SER A 6 0.05 -10.74 2.15
N PRO A 7 0.13 -10.32 0.88
CA PRO A 7 -1.06 -9.93 0.12
C PRO A 7 -2.12 -11.05 0.05
N GLN A 8 -1.69 -12.31 0.02
CA GLN A 8 -2.59 -13.46 0.05
C GLN A 8 -3.41 -13.53 1.33
N ASP A 9 -2.88 -13.05 2.46
CA ASP A 9 -3.61 -12.98 3.72
C ASP A 9 -4.65 -11.87 3.73
N LEU A 10 -4.38 -10.76 3.03
CA LEU A 10 -5.33 -9.68 2.82
C LEU A 10 -6.47 -10.06 1.87
N ASN A 11 -6.21 -10.94 0.90
CA ASN A 11 -7.23 -11.44 -0.03
C ASN A 11 -8.26 -12.35 0.63
N LYS A 12 -7.96 -12.89 1.82
CA LYS A 12 -8.91 -13.65 2.63
C LYS A 12 -9.87 -12.76 3.43
N LEU A 13 -9.64 -11.43 3.46
CA LEU A 13 -10.46 -10.49 4.21
C LEU A 13 -11.69 -10.04 3.42
N THR A 14 -12.80 -9.83 4.13
CA THR A 14 -14.00 -9.20 3.56
C THR A 14 -13.78 -7.70 3.29
N PRO A 15 -14.59 -7.05 2.43
CA PRO A 15 -14.49 -5.62 2.19
C PRO A 15 -14.56 -4.78 3.47
N ALA A 16 -15.46 -5.13 4.40
CA ALA A 16 -15.60 -4.46 5.68
C ALA A 16 -14.35 -4.63 6.56
N GLN A 17 -13.72 -5.81 6.55
CA GLN A 17 -12.46 -6.04 7.27
C GLN A 17 -11.30 -5.25 6.65
N LYS A 18 -11.25 -5.11 5.32
CA LYS A 18 -10.26 -4.28 4.61
C LYS A 18 -10.44 -2.79 4.96
N GLU A 19 -11.68 -2.30 4.99
CA GLU A 19 -12.00 -0.93 5.40
C GLU A 19 -11.60 -0.67 6.85
N MET A 20 -11.94 -1.59 7.76
CA MET A 20 -11.56 -1.51 9.17
C MET A 20 -10.03 -1.51 9.32
N LEU A 21 -9.32 -2.41 8.63
CA LEU A 21 -7.86 -2.46 8.64
C LEU A 21 -7.24 -1.13 8.20
N ARG A 22 -7.76 -0.53 7.12
CA ARG A 22 -7.31 0.78 6.63
C ARG A 22 -7.56 1.88 7.64
N SER A 23 -8.71 1.88 8.31
CA SER A 23 -9.05 2.89 9.34
C SER A 23 -8.13 2.84 10.57
N LEU A 24 -7.64 1.65 10.92
CA LEU A 24 -6.74 1.44 12.05
C LEU A 24 -5.29 1.80 11.71
N TRP A 25 -4.93 1.72 10.42
CA TRP A 25 -3.58 1.96 9.96
C TRP A 25 -3.26 3.45 9.95
N LYS A 26 -2.16 3.79 10.62
CA LYS A 26 -1.51 5.10 10.52
C LYS A 26 -0.18 4.87 9.81
N PRO A 27 -0.09 5.14 8.50
CA PRO A 27 1.12 4.90 7.73
C PRO A 27 2.32 5.57 8.38
N ALA A 28 3.43 4.85 8.42
CA ALA A 28 4.74 5.36 8.80
C ALA A 28 5.77 5.06 7.69
N VAL A 29 6.86 5.82 7.67
CA VAL A 29 7.99 5.53 6.78
C VAL A 29 8.54 4.15 7.12
N ASN A 30 8.88 3.38 6.10
CA ASN A 30 9.30 1.98 6.12
C ASN A 30 8.20 0.95 6.39
N ASP A 31 6.93 1.36 6.51
CA ASP A 31 5.83 0.39 6.50
C ASP A 31 5.78 -0.35 5.16
N ARG A 32 5.54 -1.66 5.22
CA ARG A 32 5.18 -2.45 4.04
C ARG A 32 3.70 -2.32 3.77
N ALA A 33 3.33 -2.14 2.52
CA ALA A 33 1.94 -1.99 2.10
C ALA A 33 1.72 -2.65 0.74
N VAL A 34 0.44 -2.84 0.41
CA VAL A 34 -0.01 -3.22 -0.92
C VAL A 34 -0.99 -2.18 -1.43
N ALA A 35 -0.83 -1.75 -2.68
CA ALA A 35 -1.78 -0.93 -3.39
C ALA A 35 -2.56 -1.80 -4.38
N SER A 36 -3.90 -1.74 -4.35
CA SER A 36 -4.75 -2.43 -5.32
C SER A 36 -5.15 -1.45 -6.42
N ILE A 37 -4.65 -1.66 -7.64
CA ILE A 37 -4.82 -0.72 -8.74
C ILE A 37 -5.71 -1.34 -9.80
N CYS A 38 -6.76 -0.62 -10.19
CA CYS A 38 -7.65 -1.04 -11.26
C CYS A 38 -6.88 -1.05 -12.59
N ILE A 39 -6.82 -2.22 -13.24
CA ILE A 39 -6.26 -2.39 -14.58
C ILE A 39 -7.36 -2.29 -15.62
N ASN A 40 -8.52 -2.90 -15.35
CA ASN A 40 -9.64 -2.91 -16.28
C ASN A 40 -10.94 -2.67 -15.53
N ALA A 41 -11.54 -1.50 -15.75
CA ALA A 41 -12.78 -1.10 -15.11
C ALA A 41 -14.01 -1.82 -15.68
N GLU A 42 -13.97 -2.32 -16.92
CA GLU A 42 -15.09 -3.03 -17.53
C GLU A 42 -15.23 -4.45 -16.97
N THR A 43 -14.10 -5.11 -16.69
CA THR A 43 -14.06 -6.47 -16.14
C THR A 43 -13.84 -6.52 -14.62
N ASP A 44 -13.72 -5.36 -13.97
CA ASP A 44 -13.46 -5.21 -12.52
C ASP A 44 -12.16 -5.91 -12.08
N GLU A 45 -11.09 -5.79 -12.89
CA GLU A 45 -9.79 -6.41 -12.64
C GLU A 45 -8.82 -5.46 -11.96
N TYR A 46 -8.20 -5.95 -10.87
CA TYR A 46 -7.22 -5.20 -10.07
C TYR A 46 -5.90 -5.97 -9.99
N LYS A 47 -4.81 -5.22 -9.89
CA LYS A 47 -3.47 -5.72 -9.59
C LYS A 47 -2.97 -5.17 -8.27
N ASP A 48 -2.49 -6.08 -7.45
CA ASP A 48 -1.85 -5.78 -6.17
C ASP A 48 -0.36 -5.50 -6.39
N ILE A 49 0.10 -4.33 -5.96
CA ILE A 49 1.50 -3.91 -6.02
C ILE A 49 2.03 -3.74 -4.60
N GLU A 50 2.98 -4.59 -4.23
CA GLU A 50 3.69 -4.48 -2.95
C GLU A 50 4.73 -3.36 -3.00
N PHE A 51 4.77 -2.55 -1.95
CA PHE A 51 5.76 -1.49 -1.81
C PHE A 51 6.11 -1.20 -0.35
N VAL A 52 7.19 -0.44 -0.16
CA VAL A 52 7.59 0.12 1.13
C VAL A 52 7.29 1.60 1.11
N VAL A 53 6.68 2.15 2.16
CA VAL A 53 6.37 3.58 2.27
C VAL A 53 7.67 4.36 2.47
N GLY A 54 8.05 5.19 1.51
CA GLY A 54 9.22 6.08 1.61
C GLY A 54 8.85 7.47 2.14
N GLN A 55 7.69 8.00 1.75
CA GLN A 55 7.21 9.30 2.18
C GLN A 55 5.69 9.31 2.27
N ILE A 56 5.16 10.11 3.18
CA ILE A 56 3.72 10.34 3.34
C ILE A 56 3.48 11.81 3.00
N LEU A 57 2.67 12.05 1.97
CA LEU A 57 2.26 13.36 1.53
C LEU A 57 0.83 13.63 1.97
N ILE A 58 0.57 14.84 2.43
CA ILE A 58 -0.77 15.30 2.81
C ILE A 58 -1.18 16.33 1.77
N ASN A 59 -2.25 16.05 1.06
CA ASN A 59 -2.90 17.02 0.20
C ASN A 59 -4.09 17.63 0.94
N ASP A 60 -3.97 18.90 1.30
CA ASP A 60 -4.94 19.67 2.08
C ASP A 60 -5.81 20.61 1.23
N THR A 61 -5.72 20.56 -0.10
CA THR A 61 -6.43 21.49 -0.99
C THR A 61 -7.94 21.21 -1.12
N GLY A 62 -8.49 20.24 -0.39
CA GLY A 62 -9.90 19.83 -0.43
C GLY A 62 -10.62 19.95 0.92
N TYR A 63 -11.92 19.64 0.93
CA TYR A 63 -12.74 19.62 2.16
C TYR A 63 -12.22 18.65 3.24
N TYR A 64 -11.50 17.60 2.83
CA TYR A 64 -10.88 16.63 3.72
C TYR A 64 -9.44 16.37 3.27
N PRO A 65 -8.47 16.26 4.22
CA PRO A 65 -7.09 15.98 3.88
C PRO A 65 -6.98 14.58 3.28
N ARG A 66 -6.31 14.48 2.12
CA ARG A 66 -6.02 13.19 1.47
C ARG A 66 -4.56 12.82 1.69
N PHE A 67 -4.33 11.56 2.04
CA PHE A 67 -2.99 11.02 2.24
C PHE A 67 -2.55 10.27 0.98
N VAL A 68 -1.36 10.62 0.49
CA VAL A 68 -0.71 9.96 -0.64
C VAL A 68 0.60 9.35 -0.14
N LEU A 69 0.79 8.07 -0.41
CA LEU A 69 1.97 7.30 -0.05
C LEU A 69 2.91 7.26 -1.24
N ARG A 70 4.15 7.67 -1.03
CA ARG A 70 5.22 7.53 -2.02
C ARG A 70 6.01 6.26 -1.72
N ARG A 71 6.24 5.43 -2.73
CA ARG A 71 7.11 4.27 -2.66
C ARG A 71 8.55 4.66 -2.36
N LEU A 72 9.19 3.94 -1.43
CA LEU A 72 10.61 4.07 -1.15
C LEU A 72 11.40 3.57 -2.36
N ARG A 73 12.20 4.46 -2.94
CA ARG A 73 13.27 4.08 -3.86
C ARG A 73 14.54 3.88 -3.04
N LEU A 74 15.14 2.70 -3.16
CA LEU A 74 16.55 2.58 -2.84
C LEU A 74 17.25 3.39 -3.93
N MET A 75 17.85 4.52 -3.58
CA MET A 75 18.74 5.19 -4.52
C MET A 75 19.85 4.19 -4.83
N ASP A 76 19.91 3.71 -6.06
CA ASP A 76 21.15 3.17 -6.58
C ASP A 76 22.17 4.29 -6.39
N TYR A 77 23.23 4.02 -5.62
CA TYR A 77 24.37 4.93 -5.52
C TYR A 77 25.07 4.97 -6.88
N GLN A 78 24.48 5.69 -7.83
CA GLN A 78 25.14 6.24 -8.99
C GLN A 78 24.84 7.73 -8.96
N THR A 79 25.85 8.44 -8.46
CA THR A 79 26.06 9.87 -8.63
C THR A 79 25.71 10.28 -10.06
N ASP A 80 24.78 11.21 -10.20
CA ASP A 80 24.84 12.21 -11.27
C ASP A 80 24.52 13.56 -10.60
N GLU A 81 25.57 14.16 -10.06
CA GLU A 81 25.65 15.62 -9.95
C GLU A 81 25.68 16.15 -11.38
N GLU A 82 24.53 16.55 -11.94
CA GLU A 82 24.41 17.53 -13.03
C GLU A 82 22.94 17.61 -13.46
N ASP A 83 22.20 18.55 -12.88
CA ASP A 83 21.31 19.41 -13.66
C ASP A 83 20.92 20.63 -12.83
N ILE A 84 21.87 21.57 -12.80
CA ILE A 84 21.62 22.94 -12.42
C ILE A 84 20.71 23.53 -13.51
N ALA A 85 19.51 23.94 -13.13
CA ALA A 85 18.58 24.66 -13.99
C ALA A 85 19.27 25.87 -14.64
N PRO A 86 19.11 26.10 -15.96
CA PRO A 86 19.44 27.40 -16.52
C PRO A 86 18.28 28.38 -16.26
N GLU A 87 18.62 29.41 -15.51
CA GLU A 87 17.85 30.63 -15.28
C GLU A 87 17.37 31.28 -16.59
N ALA A 88 16.23 31.97 -16.46
CA ALA A 88 15.58 32.76 -17.49
C ALA A 88 16.40 34.00 -17.94
N ASP A 89 15.92 34.60 -19.04
CA ASP A 89 16.20 35.94 -19.58
C ASP A 89 17.19 36.01 -20.75
N VAL A 90 16.68 36.00 -21.99
CA VAL A 90 17.05 37.02 -23.00
C VAL A 90 15.84 37.37 -23.88
N ASP A 91 15.42 38.61 -23.71
CA ASP A 91 14.48 39.42 -24.48
C ASP A 91 15.06 39.75 -25.88
N THR A 92 14.37 39.46 -27.00
CA THR A 92 14.68 40.11 -28.29
C THR A 92 13.51 40.08 -29.30
N ASP A 93 12.86 41.24 -29.42
CA ASP A 93 12.20 41.87 -30.58
C ASP A 93 11.75 41.03 -31.80
N ALA A 94 10.44 41.12 -32.08
CA ALA A 94 9.82 40.89 -33.39
C ALA A 94 10.27 41.95 -34.43
N PRO A 95 10.14 41.66 -35.74
CA PRO A 95 9.01 42.30 -36.43
C PRO A 95 8.30 41.46 -37.52
N ALA A 96 7.05 41.87 -37.71
CA ALA A 96 6.02 41.58 -38.70
C ALA A 96 6.42 41.15 -40.13
N GLY A 97 5.59 40.27 -40.72
CA GLY A 97 5.47 40.08 -42.17
C GLY A 97 4.42 39.02 -42.57
N LEU A 98 3.14 39.40 -42.62
CA LEU A 98 2.08 38.64 -43.34
C LEU A 98 2.22 38.86 -44.86
N PRO A 99 1.79 37.91 -45.69
CA PRO A 99 0.46 38.06 -46.30
C PRO A 99 -0.38 36.77 -46.29
N ALA A 100 -1.69 36.98 -46.25
CA ALA A 100 -2.73 35.96 -46.43
C ALA A 100 -2.91 35.62 -47.92
N GLU A 101 -3.40 34.41 -48.22
CA GLU A 101 -4.46 34.14 -49.22
C GLU A 101 -4.92 32.67 -49.16
N ASP A 102 -6.24 32.49 -49.32
CA ASP A 102 -7.08 31.28 -49.25
C ASP A 102 -6.64 30.10 -50.15
N ASP A 103 -6.88 28.87 -49.69
CA ASP A 103 -7.54 27.84 -50.53
C ASP A 103 -8.23 26.78 -49.66
N ASP A 104 -9.54 26.65 -49.86
CA ASP A 104 -10.45 25.70 -49.25
C ASP A 104 -10.15 24.27 -49.70
N ARG A 105 -9.82 23.36 -48.77
CA ARG A 105 -10.12 21.92 -48.90
C ARG A 105 -10.56 21.32 -47.58
N TYR A 106 -11.87 21.28 -47.41
CA TYR A 106 -12.53 20.27 -46.58
C TYR A 106 -12.43 18.94 -47.33
N GLU A 107 -11.42 18.13 -47.02
CA GLU A 107 -11.47 16.69 -47.28
C GLU A 107 -11.46 16.00 -45.92
N ASP A 108 -12.64 15.48 -45.56
CA ASP A 108 -12.88 14.50 -44.51
C ASP A 108 -11.79 13.43 -44.53
N GLN A 109 -10.89 13.50 -43.56
CA GLN A 109 -10.06 12.40 -43.14
C GLN A 109 -9.84 12.64 -41.66
N ASP A 110 -10.50 11.81 -40.85
CA ASP A 110 -10.02 11.29 -39.58
C ASP A 110 -11.05 10.23 -39.16
N GLU A 111 -11.12 9.13 -39.93
CA GLU A 111 -11.47 7.82 -39.38
C GLU A 111 -10.27 7.34 -38.54
N ASP A 112 -9.96 8.06 -37.47
CA ASP A 112 -9.13 7.51 -36.40
C ASP A 112 -10.06 6.79 -35.43
N ASP A 113 -10.45 5.58 -35.85
CA ASP A 113 -10.65 4.45 -34.93
C ASP A 113 -9.30 4.09 -34.29
N GLU A 114 -8.61 5.07 -33.70
CA GLU A 114 -7.64 4.81 -32.64
C GLU A 114 -8.47 4.28 -31.48
N ALA A 115 -8.70 2.97 -31.51
CA ALA A 115 -9.00 2.20 -30.32
C ALA A 115 -8.00 2.69 -29.27
N PHE A 116 -8.48 3.49 -28.32
CA PHE A 116 -7.72 3.96 -27.19
C PHE A 116 -7.24 2.71 -26.48
N ASP A 117 -6.04 2.26 -26.84
CA ASP A 117 -5.40 1.11 -26.25
C ASP A 117 -4.99 1.62 -24.88
N ALA A 118 -5.91 1.47 -23.91
CA ALA A 118 -5.74 1.81 -22.51
C ALA A 118 -4.70 0.86 -21.93
N LEU A 119 -3.47 0.95 -22.42
CA LEU A 119 -2.31 0.25 -21.91
C LEU A 119 -2.14 0.75 -20.49
N TYR A 120 -2.41 -0.14 -19.54
CA TYR A 120 -2.21 0.12 -18.13
C TYR A 120 -0.77 0.55 -17.88
N ILE A 121 -0.59 1.79 -17.42
CA ILE A 121 0.69 2.31 -16.92
C ILE A 121 0.64 2.16 -15.40
N GLU A 122 1.50 1.30 -14.85
CA GLU A 122 1.67 1.17 -13.41
C GLU A 122 2.04 2.55 -12.82
N PRO A 123 1.32 3.09 -11.82
CA PRO A 123 1.69 4.35 -11.21
C PRO A 123 3.10 4.25 -10.60
N ASP A 124 4.01 5.10 -11.10
CA ASP A 124 5.45 4.91 -10.89
C ASP A 124 5.89 5.02 -9.42
N GLU A 125 5.18 5.83 -8.61
CA GLU A 125 5.65 6.16 -7.26
C GLU A 125 4.56 6.44 -6.22
N PHE A 126 3.38 6.90 -6.61
CA PHE A 126 2.40 7.49 -5.69
C PHE A 126 1.11 6.69 -5.66
N TYR A 127 0.64 6.38 -4.45
CA TYR A 127 -0.59 5.65 -4.21
C TYR A 127 -1.47 6.39 -3.21
N ASN A 128 -2.77 6.51 -3.45
CA ASN A 128 -3.67 7.05 -2.44
C ASN A 128 -3.79 6.06 -1.28
N LEU A 129 -3.88 6.56 -0.05
CA LEU A 129 -4.09 5.72 1.12
C LEU A 129 -5.39 4.89 1.02
N GLU A 130 -6.41 5.42 0.34
CA GLU A 130 -7.69 4.77 0.09
C GLU A 130 -7.57 3.53 -0.81
N ASP A 131 -6.49 3.40 -1.57
CA ASP A 131 -6.24 2.25 -2.45
C ASP A 131 -5.24 1.27 -1.82
N CYS A 132 -4.78 1.56 -0.60
CA CYS A 132 -3.72 0.82 0.08
C CYS A 132 -4.23 0.03 1.30
N LEU A 133 -3.51 -1.05 1.60
CA LEU A 133 -3.62 -1.81 2.85
C LEU A 133 -2.23 -2.09 3.43
N PRO A 134 -2.08 -2.08 4.76
CA PRO A 134 -0.81 -2.40 5.40
C PRO A 134 -0.51 -3.90 5.34
N LEU A 135 0.74 -4.24 5.07
CA LEU A 135 1.31 -5.56 5.34
C LEU A 135 1.91 -5.52 6.76
N LEU A 136 1.03 -5.65 7.76
CA LEU A 136 1.39 -5.53 9.17
C LEU A 136 2.53 -6.48 9.57
N SER A 137 3.51 -5.92 10.26
CA SER A 137 4.56 -6.67 10.94
C SER A 137 4.06 -7.35 12.23
N VAL A 138 4.81 -8.34 12.71
CA VAL A 138 4.62 -8.95 14.04
C VAL A 138 4.47 -7.89 15.14
N GLY A 139 5.34 -6.87 15.15
CA GLY A 139 5.30 -5.80 16.16
C GLY A 139 4.02 -4.97 16.10
N GLN A 140 3.59 -4.59 14.89
CA GLN A 140 2.33 -3.85 14.71
C GLN A 140 1.12 -4.67 15.15
N MET A 141 1.06 -5.96 14.78
CA MET A 141 -0.03 -6.85 15.21
C MET A 141 -0.07 -7.00 16.74
N MET A 142 1.07 -7.21 17.40
CA MET A 142 1.13 -7.28 18.87
C MET A 142 0.61 -6.01 19.54
N ASP A 143 0.93 -4.85 18.97
CA ASP A 143 0.48 -3.55 19.47
C ASP A 143 -1.04 -3.36 19.34
N PHE A 144 -1.61 -3.78 18.22
CA PHE A 144 -3.06 -3.76 18.05
C PHE A 144 -3.78 -4.75 18.98
N ILE A 145 -3.29 -5.99 19.07
CA ILE A 145 -3.85 -7.02 19.95
C ILE A 145 -3.83 -6.56 21.40
N ARG A 146 -2.72 -5.96 21.86
CA ARG A 146 -2.60 -5.38 23.21
C ARG A 146 -3.67 -4.34 23.52
N LYS A 147 -4.10 -3.56 22.53
CA LYS A 147 -5.14 -2.53 22.66
C LYS A 147 -6.56 -3.08 22.48
N SER A 148 -6.69 -4.32 22.02
CA SER A 148 -7.97 -5.02 21.80
C SER A 148 -8.51 -5.63 23.09
N ARG A 149 -9.72 -6.19 23.04
CA ARG A 149 -10.34 -6.87 24.20
C ARG A 149 -9.49 -8.04 24.72
N PHE A 150 -8.86 -8.80 23.82
CA PHE A 150 -7.94 -9.90 24.16
C PHE A 150 -6.69 -9.42 24.92
N GLY A 151 -6.26 -8.17 24.69
CA GLY A 151 -5.06 -7.62 25.32
C GLY A 151 -5.31 -6.85 26.61
N GLN A 152 -6.56 -6.49 26.91
CA GLN A 152 -6.89 -5.55 28.00
C GLN A 152 -6.50 -6.05 29.39
N ARG A 153 -6.49 -7.37 29.61
CA ARG A 153 -6.08 -8.00 30.87
C ARG A 153 -4.64 -8.49 30.85
N GLY A 154 -3.95 -8.32 29.72
CA GLY A 154 -2.64 -8.90 29.46
C GLY A 154 -2.76 -10.33 28.93
N TYR A 155 -1.84 -10.67 28.03
CA TYR A 155 -1.71 -12.00 27.45
C TYR A 155 -0.29 -12.52 27.64
N LYS A 156 -0.13 -13.84 27.53
CA LYS A 156 1.14 -14.54 27.57
C LYS A 156 1.45 -15.11 26.20
N LEU A 157 2.60 -14.75 25.65
CA LEU A 157 3.17 -15.38 24.47
C LEU A 157 4.17 -16.46 24.90
N ILE A 158 3.94 -17.68 24.45
CA ILE A 158 4.82 -18.83 24.67
C ILE A 158 5.54 -19.10 23.35
N VAL A 159 6.87 -18.99 23.39
CA VAL A 159 7.74 -19.24 22.24
C VAL A 159 8.37 -20.63 22.39
N PRO A 160 8.23 -21.53 21.39
CA PRO A 160 8.82 -22.85 21.45
C PRO A 160 10.36 -22.76 21.40
N PRO A 161 11.08 -23.70 22.04
CA PRO A 161 12.55 -23.75 21.97
C PRO A 161 13.03 -24.10 20.56
N GLU A 162 14.16 -23.51 20.12
CA GLU A 162 14.73 -23.74 18.78
C GLU A 162 15.19 -25.19 18.53
N GLU A 163 15.55 -25.93 19.58
CA GLU A 163 16.07 -27.30 19.46
C GLU A 163 15.03 -28.33 19.91
N ASN A 164 14.88 -29.40 19.09
CA ASN A 164 14.09 -30.63 19.24
C ASN A 164 14.28 -31.42 20.57
N LYS A 165 14.32 -30.77 21.73
CA LYS A 165 14.64 -31.41 23.01
C LYS A 165 13.44 -31.92 23.78
N LEU A 166 12.21 -31.57 23.40
CA LEU A 166 11.00 -32.25 23.89
C LEU A 166 9.91 -32.30 22.82
N PHE A 167 9.33 -33.47 22.63
CA PHE A 167 8.41 -33.85 21.55
C PHE A 167 7.07 -33.09 21.51
N GLU A 168 6.81 -32.11 22.39
CA GLU A 168 5.44 -31.63 22.66
C GLU A 168 5.24 -30.10 22.57
N GLN A 169 6.29 -29.31 22.34
CA GLN A 169 6.16 -27.84 22.25
C GLN A 169 6.79 -27.30 20.97
N LYS A 170 6.16 -27.58 19.84
CA LYS A 170 6.55 -27.04 18.53
C LYS A 170 5.77 -25.79 18.10
N LEU A 171 4.72 -25.44 18.83
CA LEU A 171 3.81 -24.36 18.47
C LEU A 171 4.06 -23.13 19.32
N PHE A 172 3.97 -21.97 18.68
CA PHE A 172 3.74 -20.71 19.37
C PHE A 172 2.35 -20.75 20.00
N ARG A 173 2.22 -20.24 21.22
CA ARG A 173 0.91 -20.11 21.87
C ARG A 173 0.69 -18.71 22.40
N LEU A 174 -0.54 -18.21 22.26
CA LEU A 174 -0.98 -16.94 22.82
C LEU A 174 -2.17 -17.19 23.74
N GLU A 175 -2.01 -16.91 25.03
CA GLU A 175 -3.01 -17.17 26.06
C GLU A 175 -3.44 -15.84 26.71
N ASP A 176 -4.73 -15.53 26.71
CA ASP A 176 -5.29 -14.42 27.50
C ASP A 176 -5.52 -14.86 28.95
N SER A 177 -5.62 -13.88 29.84
CA SER A 177 -5.92 -14.02 31.26
C SER A 177 -7.24 -14.75 31.55
N ASP A 178 -8.17 -14.77 30.59
CA ASP A 178 -9.46 -15.45 30.69
C ASP A 178 -9.40 -16.93 30.28
N GLY A 179 -8.23 -17.45 29.87
CA GLY A 179 -8.00 -18.85 29.56
C GLY A 179 -8.23 -19.24 28.09
N GLU A 180 -8.58 -18.28 27.24
CA GLU A 180 -8.61 -18.47 25.78
C GLU A 180 -7.18 -18.54 25.24
N GLY A 181 -6.89 -19.60 24.48
CA GLY A 181 -5.57 -19.91 23.97
C GLY A 181 -5.59 -20.19 22.47
N TYR A 182 -4.65 -19.57 21.75
CA TYR A 182 -4.42 -19.80 20.32
C TYR A 182 -3.06 -20.45 20.13
N GLU A 183 -2.93 -21.31 19.12
CA GLU A 183 -1.67 -21.96 18.80
C GLU A 183 -1.42 -22.05 17.28
N ASN A 184 -0.17 -21.86 16.87
CA ASN A 184 0.23 -21.97 15.47
C ASN A 184 1.72 -22.34 15.36
N GLU A 185 2.12 -22.90 14.23
CA GLU A 185 3.53 -23.19 13.92
C GLU A 185 4.34 -21.91 13.66
N GLU A 186 3.69 -20.87 13.13
CA GLU A 186 4.32 -19.57 12.87
C GLU A 186 3.73 -18.45 13.75
N LEU A 187 4.62 -17.65 14.35
CA LEU A 187 4.22 -16.51 15.17
C LEU A 187 3.38 -15.49 14.40
N CYS A 188 3.76 -15.19 13.15
CA CYS A 188 3.04 -14.21 12.33
C CYS A 188 1.60 -14.67 12.06
N ASP A 189 1.40 -15.95 11.76
CA ASP A 189 0.08 -16.50 11.46
C ASP A 189 -0.78 -16.60 12.73
N LEU A 190 -0.19 -17.00 13.86
CA LEU A 190 -0.84 -16.95 15.18
C LEU A 190 -1.39 -15.55 15.50
N LEU A 191 -0.53 -14.53 15.37
CA LEU A 191 -0.92 -13.15 15.65
C LEU A 191 -1.97 -12.67 14.66
N TRP A 192 -1.88 -13.06 13.39
CA TRP A 192 -2.87 -12.69 12.39
C TRP A 192 -4.25 -13.28 12.68
N GLU A 193 -4.33 -14.52 13.15
CA GLU A 193 -5.60 -15.15 13.57
C GLU A 193 -6.27 -14.41 14.74
N VAL A 194 -5.49 -14.08 15.76
CA VAL A 194 -5.96 -13.32 16.92
C VAL A 194 -6.35 -11.89 16.51
N PHE A 195 -5.55 -11.24 15.67
CA PHE A 195 -5.82 -9.91 15.14
C PHE A 195 -7.16 -9.86 14.38
N LYS A 196 -7.40 -10.81 13.46
CA LYS A 196 -8.68 -10.90 12.75
C LYS A 196 -9.86 -11.04 13.72
N THR A 197 -9.70 -11.88 14.75
CA THR A 197 -10.78 -12.19 15.69
C THR A 197 -11.12 -11.02 16.60
N TYR A 198 -10.13 -10.38 17.20
CA TYR A 198 -10.35 -9.38 18.27
C TYR A 198 -10.13 -7.93 17.87
N VAL A 199 -9.45 -7.67 16.75
CA VAL A 199 -9.19 -6.32 16.25
C VAL A 199 -10.07 -5.99 15.05
N LEU A 200 -10.09 -6.85 14.02
CA LEU A 200 -10.95 -6.61 12.86
C LEU A 200 -12.41 -6.96 13.12
N GLY A 201 -12.68 -7.90 14.02
CA GLY A 201 -13.97 -8.04 14.69
C GLY A 201 -15.18 -8.06 13.76
N VAL A 202 -15.26 -9.03 12.84
CA VAL A 202 -16.51 -9.41 12.16
C VAL A 202 -16.48 -10.93 11.96
N LEU A 203 -17.34 -11.64 12.69
CA LEU A 203 -17.79 -13.00 12.38
C LEU A 203 -18.93 -12.92 11.37
#